data_AF-A0A2S1JSE4-F1
#
_entry.id   AF-A0A2S1JSE4-F1
#
_cell.length_a   1.000
_cell.length_b   1.000
_cell.length_c   1.000
_cell.angle_alpha   90.00
_cell.angle_beta   90.00
_cell.angle_gamma   90.00
#
_symmetry.space_group_name_H-M   'P 1'
#
loop_
_entity.id
_entity.type
_entity.pdbx_description
1 polymer ?
#
loop_
_entity_poly.entity_id
_entity_poly.type
_entity_poly.pdbx_seq_one_letter_code
_entity_poly.pdbx_strand_id
1 'polypeptide(L)'
;MKKQSFLFTIIMIALAFMGLETAGEESDHSSIKRGKGIICSNEYVLCTSAPCIPDPSNPDSNAICRCDVNKGLNFGLSECKTRTPVTDSNGVKKALSTFSFAQAPTKPVLSCPEGKPWTDCLDQPCIVDPMNPLKAICTCKIVRDKPFVTFGGDCVSLSCDTGYWSGATAGSYVGASRQLMKAFSLDEVPAKYCVGMKPEVSE
;
A
#
# COMPACT_ATOMS: atom_id res chain seq x y z
N MET A 1 23.85 -28.12 -68.80
CA MET A 1 23.72 -29.53 -68.37
C MET A 1 24.14 -29.64 -66.92
N LYS A 2 23.26 -30.18 -66.06
CA LYS A 2 23.48 -30.71 -64.68
C LYS A 2 23.91 -29.69 -63.60
N LYS A 3 23.44 -29.73 -62.34
CA LYS A 3 22.33 -30.38 -61.62
C LYS A 3 22.36 -29.75 -60.21
N GLN A 4 21.21 -29.24 -59.76
CA GLN A 4 20.64 -29.37 -58.41
C GLN A 4 21.54 -29.76 -57.22
N SER A 5 21.53 -28.93 -56.18
CA SER A 5 21.37 -29.34 -54.76
C SER A 5 21.00 -28.06 -53.99
N PHE A 6 19.72 -27.71 -53.77
CA PHE A 6 18.76 -28.29 -52.83
C PHE A 6 19.27 -28.33 -51.38
N LEU A 7 18.45 -27.78 -50.49
CA LEU A 7 18.55 -27.64 -49.03
C LEU A 7 19.44 -26.52 -48.50
N PHE A 8 18.82 -25.42 -48.07
CA PHE A 8 18.86 -24.96 -46.67
C PHE A 8 17.85 -23.81 -46.49
N THR A 9 16.56 -24.13 -46.67
CA THR A 9 15.47 -23.28 -46.18
C THR A 9 15.05 -23.83 -44.81
N ILE A 10 15.80 -23.48 -43.76
CA ILE A 10 15.36 -23.70 -42.38
C ILE A 10 14.66 -22.42 -41.92
N ILE A 11 13.34 -22.49 -42.08
CA ILE A 11 12.27 -21.92 -41.26
C ILE A 11 12.79 -21.36 -39.93
N MET A 12 12.99 -20.04 -39.85
CA MET A 12 13.05 -19.28 -38.59
C MET A 12 11.62 -18.86 -38.23
N ILE A 13 10.82 -19.80 -37.74
CA ILE A 13 9.49 -19.54 -37.18
C ILE A 13 9.58 -19.59 -35.66
N ALA A 14 9.11 -18.50 -35.07
CA ALA A 14 8.50 -18.37 -33.75
C ALA A 14 9.32 -18.80 -32.54
N LEU A 15 9.98 -17.83 -31.92
CA LEU A 15 9.94 -17.67 -30.47
C LEU A 15 9.73 -16.19 -30.13
N ALA A 16 8.55 -15.68 -30.50
CA ALA A 16 7.97 -14.55 -29.80
C ALA A 16 7.43 -15.07 -28.46
N PHE A 17 8.33 -15.32 -27.50
CA PHE A 17 7.90 -15.41 -26.12
C PHE A 17 7.47 -14.01 -25.71
N MET A 18 6.14 -13.85 -25.67
CA MET A 18 5.46 -12.79 -24.95
C MET A 18 5.94 -12.83 -23.50
N GLY A 19 6.96 -12.03 -23.20
CA GLY A 19 7.26 -11.61 -21.84
C GLY A 19 6.16 -10.64 -21.42
N LEU A 20 5.04 -11.17 -20.96
CA LEU A 20 4.07 -10.41 -20.18
C LEU A 20 4.61 -10.34 -18.75
N GLU A 21 5.64 -9.52 -18.55
CA GLU A 21 6.15 -9.22 -17.23
C GLU A 21 5.17 -8.28 -16.53
N THR A 22 4.79 -8.68 -15.33
CA THR A 22 3.84 -8.04 -14.44
C THR A 22 4.33 -6.65 -14.02
N ALA A 23 4.04 -5.63 -14.83
CA ALA A 23 4.16 -4.23 -14.43
C ALA A 23 2.97 -3.87 -13.53
N GLY A 24 3.20 -3.70 -12.22
CA GLY A 24 2.11 -3.24 -11.36
C GLY A 24 2.44 -2.81 -9.94
N GLU A 25 3.58 -3.21 -9.36
CA GLU A 25 3.83 -2.91 -7.92
C GLU A 25 5.09 -2.08 -7.67
N GLU A 26 6.10 -2.17 -8.54
CA GLU A 26 7.31 -1.34 -8.44
C GLU A 26 7.08 0.11 -8.90
N SER A 27 6.11 0.33 -9.80
CA SER A 27 5.77 1.64 -10.34
C SER A 27 5.24 2.61 -9.28
N ASP A 28 4.47 2.10 -8.32
CA ASP A 28 3.61 2.91 -7.47
C ASP A 28 4.40 3.48 -6.30
N HIS A 29 5.18 2.67 -5.58
CA HIS A 29 6.10 3.15 -4.54
C HIS A 29 7.12 4.17 -5.08
N SER A 30 7.63 3.91 -6.28
CA SER A 30 8.55 4.78 -7.01
C SER A 30 7.90 6.11 -7.39
N SER A 31 6.60 6.10 -7.74
CA SER A 31 5.82 7.30 -8.03
C SER A 31 5.57 8.16 -6.79
N ILE A 32 5.30 7.53 -5.63
CA ILE A 32 5.10 8.21 -4.35
C ILE A 32 6.40 8.90 -3.92
N LYS A 33 7.55 8.22 -4.03
CA LYS A 33 8.87 8.81 -3.74
C LYS A 33 9.11 10.08 -4.58
N ARG A 34 8.63 10.10 -5.83
CA ARG A 34 8.70 11.26 -6.74
C ARG A 34 7.58 12.30 -6.55
N GLY A 35 6.72 12.15 -5.56
CA GLY A 35 5.69 13.15 -5.26
C GLY A 35 4.45 13.11 -6.16
N LYS A 36 4.10 11.95 -6.74
CA LYS A 36 2.99 11.82 -7.71
C LYS A 36 1.63 11.44 -7.10
N GLY A 37 1.43 11.63 -5.80
CA GLY A 37 0.13 11.30 -5.21
C GLY A 37 -0.86 12.47 -5.27
N ILE A 38 -2.09 12.16 -4.89
CA ILE A 38 -3.23 13.08 -4.92
C ILE A 38 -3.71 13.28 -3.49
N ILE A 39 -3.92 14.53 -3.10
CA ILE A 39 -4.56 14.87 -1.82
C ILE A 39 -6.05 15.12 -2.08
N CYS A 40 -6.90 14.47 -1.29
CA CYS A 40 -8.34 14.70 -1.29
C CYS A 40 -8.83 15.03 0.12
N SER A 41 -10.00 15.67 0.20
CA SER A 41 -10.73 15.86 1.45
C SER A 41 -12.08 15.18 1.34
N ASN A 42 -12.23 14.03 1.97
CA ASN A 42 -13.43 13.19 1.93
C ASN A 42 -13.43 12.25 3.14
N GLU A 43 -14.42 11.38 3.23
CA GLU A 43 -14.36 10.21 4.11
C GLU A 43 -13.45 9.15 3.47
N TYR A 44 -12.63 8.49 4.27
CA TYR A 44 -11.63 7.52 3.83
C TYR A 44 -11.42 6.43 4.88
N VAL A 45 -10.80 5.31 4.49
CA VAL A 45 -10.37 4.26 5.40
C VAL A 45 -8.88 4.41 5.69
N LEU A 46 -8.47 4.28 6.94
CA LEU A 46 -7.08 4.42 7.39
C LEU A 46 -6.59 3.12 8.00
N CYS A 47 -5.66 2.47 7.30
CA CYS A 47 -5.10 1.19 7.72
C CYS A 47 -3.72 1.31 8.38
N THR A 48 -3.09 2.48 8.51
CA THR A 48 -1.66 2.64 8.89
C THR A 48 -1.17 1.93 10.16
N SER A 49 -2.07 1.55 11.07
CA SER A 49 -1.76 0.76 12.27
C SER A 49 -2.56 -0.54 12.39
N ALA A 50 -3.20 -0.97 11.30
CA ALA A 50 -4.09 -2.10 11.28
C ALA A 50 -3.30 -3.41 11.41
N PRO A 51 -3.66 -4.28 12.36
CA PRO A 51 -3.27 -5.67 12.32
C PRO A 51 -4.06 -6.37 11.20
N CYS A 52 -3.38 -7.23 10.46
CA CYS A 52 -3.96 -8.01 9.38
C CYS A 52 -3.72 -9.50 9.60
N ILE A 53 -4.58 -10.30 8.98
CA ILE A 53 -4.45 -11.76 8.92
C ILE A 53 -4.44 -12.19 7.45
N PRO A 54 -3.64 -13.19 7.04
CA PRO A 54 -3.71 -13.72 5.68
C PRO A 54 -5.16 -14.08 5.28
N ASP A 55 -5.57 -13.71 4.08
CA ASP A 55 -6.89 -14.06 3.55
C ASP A 55 -6.93 -15.57 3.33
N PRO A 56 -7.84 -16.33 3.96
CA PRO A 56 -7.92 -17.78 3.77
C PRO A 56 -8.18 -18.20 2.32
N SER A 57 -8.73 -17.32 1.49
CA SER A 57 -8.98 -17.56 0.07
C SER A 57 -7.75 -17.35 -0.80
N ASN A 58 -6.81 -16.50 -0.36
CA ASN A 58 -5.54 -16.23 -1.04
C ASN A 58 -4.45 -15.81 -0.04
N PRO A 59 -3.96 -16.75 0.79
CA PRO A 59 -3.16 -16.41 1.97
C PRO A 59 -1.73 -15.96 1.66
N ASP A 60 -1.25 -16.25 0.45
CA ASP A 60 0.11 -15.90 0.04
C ASP A 60 0.22 -14.47 -0.51
N SER A 61 -0.86 -13.95 -1.10
CA SER A 61 -0.86 -12.63 -1.76
C SER A 61 -1.68 -11.59 -1.04
N ASN A 62 -2.72 -11.98 -0.28
CA ASN A 62 -3.67 -11.05 0.32
C ASN A 62 -3.80 -11.25 1.82
N ALA A 63 -4.07 -10.15 2.51
CA ALA A 63 -4.42 -10.13 3.92
C ALA A 63 -5.66 -9.28 4.16
N ILE A 64 -6.42 -9.64 5.18
CA ILE A 64 -7.60 -8.94 5.65
C ILE A 64 -7.21 -8.07 6.85
N CYS A 65 -7.36 -6.76 6.70
CA CYS A 65 -6.98 -5.77 7.70
C CYS A 65 -8.22 -5.09 8.31
N ARG A 66 -8.19 -4.84 9.62
CA ARG A 66 -9.23 -4.07 10.33
C ARG A 66 -8.78 -2.63 10.50
N CYS A 67 -9.45 -1.71 9.80
CA CYS A 67 -9.04 -0.33 9.66
C CYS A 67 -10.07 0.65 10.24
N ASP A 68 -9.66 1.90 10.41
CA ASP A 68 -10.52 2.97 10.94
C ASP A 68 -11.11 3.81 9.80
N VAL A 69 -12.39 4.16 9.89
CA VAL A 69 -13.00 5.12 8.97
C VAL A 69 -12.84 6.53 9.53
N ASN A 70 -12.30 7.43 8.71
CA ASN A 70 -11.97 8.80 9.08
C ASN A 70 -12.49 9.80 8.04
N LYS A 71 -12.39 11.10 8.34
CA LYS A 71 -12.74 12.20 7.42
C LYS A 71 -11.65 13.25 7.40
N GLY A 72 -11.52 13.93 6.26
CA GLY A 72 -10.59 15.05 6.07
C GLY A 72 -9.51 14.75 5.03
N LEU A 73 -8.40 15.47 5.13
CA LEU A 73 -7.30 15.38 4.17
C LEU A 73 -6.63 14.00 4.23
N ASN A 74 -6.49 13.38 3.06
CA ASN A 74 -5.87 12.09 2.92
C ASN A 74 -5.15 11.95 1.56
N PHE A 75 -4.14 11.10 1.57
CA PHE A 75 -3.23 10.82 0.47
C PHE A 75 -3.55 9.47 -0.17
N GLY A 76 -3.62 9.44 -1.50
CA GLY A 76 -3.74 8.23 -2.32
C GLY A 76 -3.15 8.48 -3.71
N LEU A 77 -3.02 7.44 -4.52
CA LEU A 77 -2.64 7.54 -5.94
C LEU A 77 -3.87 7.71 -6.84
N SER A 78 -5.01 7.17 -6.41
CA SER A 78 -6.28 7.26 -7.11
C SER A 78 -6.91 8.67 -7.04
N GLU A 79 -7.64 9.04 -8.09
CA GLU A 79 -8.36 10.31 -8.19
C GLU A 79 -9.42 10.46 -7.08
N CYS A 80 -9.70 11.70 -6.66
CA CYS A 80 -10.67 11.97 -5.59
C CYS A 80 -12.07 11.41 -5.85
N LYS A 81 -12.49 11.41 -7.13
CA LYS A 81 -13.79 10.86 -7.52
C LYS A 81 -13.87 9.36 -7.23
N THR A 82 -12.80 8.62 -7.54
CA THR A 82 -12.69 7.17 -7.29
C THR A 82 -12.62 6.84 -5.80
N ARG A 83 -12.03 7.73 -4.98
CA ARG A 83 -11.93 7.55 -3.51
C ARG A 83 -13.18 7.92 -2.73
N THR A 84 -14.17 8.52 -3.36
CA THR A 84 -15.41 8.88 -2.68
C THR A 84 -16.16 7.59 -2.32
N PRO A 85 -16.48 7.34 -1.04
CA PRO A 85 -17.20 6.13 -0.66
C PRO A 85 -18.54 6.01 -1.38
N VAL A 86 -18.86 4.80 -1.83
CA VAL A 86 -20.10 4.48 -2.54
C VAL A 86 -20.87 3.41 -1.81
N THR A 87 -22.19 3.54 -1.74
CA THR A 87 -23.06 2.49 -1.20
C THR A 87 -23.73 1.78 -2.36
N ASP A 88 -23.58 0.46 -2.44
CA ASP A 88 -24.24 -0.31 -3.49
C ASP A 88 -25.73 -0.56 -3.19
N SER A 89 -26.42 -1.19 -4.15
CA SER A 89 -27.87 -1.49 -4.04
C SER A 89 -28.24 -2.36 -2.85
N ASN A 90 -27.27 -3.07 -2.25
CA ASN A 90 -27.47 -3.93 -1.10
C ASN A 90 -27.17 -3.21 0.23
N GLY A 91 -26.91 -1.90 0.19
CA GLY A 91 -26.56 -1.11 1.37
C GLY A 91 -25.12 -1.28 1.83
N VAL A 92 -24.26 -1.95 1.06
CA VAL A 92 -22.86 -2.16 1.42
C VAL A 92 -22.05 -0.93 1.02
N LYS A 93 -21.48 -0.25 2.01
CA LYS A 93 -20.64 0.93 1.79
C LYS A 93 -19.19 0.49 1.51
N LYS A 94 -18.71 0.83 0.32
CA LYS A 94 -17.36 0.57 -0.18
C LYS A 94 -16.54 1.84 -0.17
N ALA A 95 -15.27 1.71 0.16
CA ALA A 95 -14.31 2.81 0.20
C ALA A 95 -12.91 2.29 -0.17
N LEU A 96 -11.95 3.19 -0.31
CA LEU A 96 -10.53 2.85 -0.46
C LEU A 96 -9.75 3.24 0.80
N SER A 97 -8.74 2.45 1.11
CA SER A 97 -7.76 2.77 2.15
C SER A 97 -6.76 3.81 1.66
N THR A 98 -6.49 4.82 2.48
CA THR A 98 -5.62 5.95 2.15
C THR A 98 -4.72 6.30 3.33
N PHE A 99 -3.75 7.17 3.12
CA PHE A 99 -2.82 7.61 4.16
C PHE A 99 -3.23 8.97 4.75
N SER A 100 -3.20 9.10 6.08
CA SER A 100 -3.31 10.39 6.76
C SER A 100 -2.55 10.40 8.08
N PHE A 101 -2.43 11.58 8.70
CA PHE A 101 -1.83 11.74 10.02
C PHE A 101 -2.80 11.49 11.20
N ALA A 102 -4.02 11.00 10.96
CA ALA A 102 -5.04 10.90 12.01
C ALA A 102 -4.61 10.02 13.21
N GLN A 103 -3.75 9.02 12.99
CA GLN A 103 -3.22 8.16 14.06
C GLN A 103 -1.88 8.65 14.65
N ALA A 104 -1.22 9.63 14.02
CA ALA A 104 0.12 10.08 14.39
C ALA A 104 0.27 10.64 15.82
N PRO A 105 -0.74 11.32 16.40
CA PRO A 105 -0.63 11.81 17.78
C PRO A 105 -0.49 10.71 18.83
N THR A 106 -1.01 9.51 18.57
CA THR A 106 -1.12 8.43 19.56
C THR A 106 -0.32 7.18 19.21
N LYS A 107 0.10 7.04 17.95
CA LYS A 107 0.79 5.85 17.46
C LYS A 107 2.14 6.21 16.84
N PRO A 108 3.25 6.02 17.58
CA PRO A 108 4.58 6.24 17.04
C PRO A 108 4.88 5.27 15.90
N VAL A 109 5.72 5.72 14.97
CA VAL A 109 6.15 4.93 13.81
C VAL A 109 7.22 3.93 14.22
N LEU A 110 6.95 2.66 13.96
CA LEU A 110 7.85 1.52 14.07
C LEU A 110 8.49 1.25 12.71
N SER A 111 9.81 1.08 12.68
CA SER A 111 10.53 0.59 11.50
C SER A 111 10.83 -0.90 11.67
N CYS A 112 10.47 -1.69 10.66
CA CYS A 112 10.69 -3.12 10.62
C CYS A 112 11.69 -3.48 9.50
N PRO A 113 12.64 -4.41 9.76
CA PRO A 113 13.63 -4.82 8.77
C PRO A 113 12.99 -5.63 7.63
N GLU A 114 13.77 -5.83 6.56
CA GLU A 114 13.42 -6.73 5.46
C GLU A 114 13.26 -8.19 5.92
N GLY A 115 12.59 -9.01 5.11
CA GLY A 115 12.37 -10.43 5.37
C GLY A 115 11.19 -10.71 6.31
N LYS A 116 10.41 -9.68 6.63
CA LYS A 116 9.20 -9.74 7.45
C LYS A 116 7.99 -9.39 6.59
N PRO A 117 6.94 -10.23 6.56
CA PRO A 117 5.77 -9.89 5.77
C PRO A 117 5.01 -8.72 6.38
N TRP A 118 4.55 -7.82 5.52
CA TRP A 118 3.68 -6.71 5.87
C TRP A 118 2.63 -6.53 4.76
N THR A 119 1.75 -5.56 4.91
CA THR A 119 0.65 -5.35 3.96
C THR A 119 0.62 -3.94 3.42
N ASP A 120 0.56 -3.80 2.09
CA ASP A 120 0.28 -2.53 1.45
C ASP A 120 -1.23 -2.37 1.27
N CYS A 121 -1.79 -1.42 2.01
CA CYS A 121 -3.20 -1.09 1.97
C CYS A 121 -3.49 0.20 1.20
N LEU A 122 -2.50 0.89 0.63
CA LEU A 122 -2.75 2.14 -0.06
C LEU A 122 -3.61 1.89 -1.32
N ASP A 123 -4.70 2.64 -1.45
CA ASP A 123 -5.74 2.51 -2.48
C ASP A 123 -6.37 1.10 -2.60
N GLN A 124 -6.24 0.27 -1.57
CA GLN A 124 -6.86 -1.05 -1.55
C GLN A 124 -8.35 -0.97 -1.20
N PRO A 125 -9.19 -1.89 -1.74
CA PRO A 125 -10.62 -1.88 -1.52
C PRO A 125 -10.98 -2.26 -0.08
N CYS A 126 -11.99 -1.57 0.45
CA CYS A 126 -12.50 -1.77 1.78
C CYS A 126 -14.03 -1.80 1.81
N ILE A 127 -14.57 -2.57 2.75
CA ILE A 127 -15.99 -2.59 3.10
C ILE A 127 -16.14 -1.99 4.50
N VAL A 128 -16.95 -0.94 4.61
CA VAL A 128 -17.28 -0.32 5.90
C VAL A 128 -18.25 -1.24 6.65
N ASP A 129 -17.99 -1.46 7.93
CA ASP A 129 -18.83 -2.30 8.78
C ASP A 129 -20.20 -1.63 8.99
N PRO A 130 -21.31 -2.26 8.56
CA PRO A 130 -22.65 -1.68 8.69
C PRO A 130 -23.10 -1.57 10.15
N MET A 131 -22.52 -2.37 11.06
CA MET A 131 -22.81 -2.32 12.50
C MET A 131 -21.91 -1.34 13.23
N ASN A 132 -20.76 -0.98 12.66
CA ASN A 132 -19.85 0.01 13.20
C ASN A 132 -19.23 0.85 12.07
N PRO A 133 -19.86 1.97 11.66
CA PRO A 133 -19.41 2.76 10.51
C PRO A 133 -18.07 3.48 10.74
N LEU A 134 -17.47 3.36 11.93
CA LEU A 134 -16.11 3.84 12.24
C LEU A 134 -15.04 2.79 11.92
N LYS A 135 -15.43 1.59 11.49
CA LYS A 135 -14.54 0.48 11.16
C LYS A 135 -14.77 0.00 9.74
N ALA A 136 -13.71 -0.51 9.13
CA ALA A 136 -13.77 -1.15 7.82
C ALA A 136 -12.87 -2.38 7.78
N ILE A 137 -13.20 -3.29 6.88
CA ILE A 137 -12.38 -4.45 6.53
C ILE A 137 -11.82 -4.20 5.13
N CYS A 138 -10.50 -4.24 4.99
CA CYS A 138 -9.82 -4.07 3.71
C CYS A 138 -9.10 -5.35 3.32
N THR A 139 -9.03 -5.62 2.01
CA THR A 139 -8.17 -6.67 1.45
C THR A 139 -6.92 -6.00 0.91
N CYS A 140 -5.78 -6.22 1.57
CA CYS A 140 -4.51 -5.59 1.24
C CYS A 140 -3.51 -6.60 0.70
N LYS A 141 -2.56 -6.14 -0.11
CA LYS A 141 -1.52 -6.99 -0.68
C LYS A 141 -0.44 -7.30 0.34
N ILE A 142 0.07 -8.52 0.36
CA ILE A 142 1.20 -8.92 1.19
C ILE A 142 2.51 -8.60 0.46
N VAL A 143 3.43 -7.94 1.17
CA VAL A 143 4.80 -7.63 0.71
C VAL A 143 5.80 -8.33 1.63
N ARG A 144 6.89 -8.89 1.09
CA ARG A 144 7.85 -9.73 1.86
C ARG A 144 9.32 -9.33 1.71
N ASP A 145 9.64 -8.64 0.63
CA ASP A 145 10.98 -8.38 0.10
C ASP A 145 11.46 -6.95 0.37
N LYS A 146 10.79 -6.22 1.27
CA LYS A 146 11.11 -4.81 1.55
C LYS A 146 11.00 -4.51 3.04
N PRO A 147 11.91 -3.70 3.61
CA PRO A 147 11.70 -3.11 4.92
C PRO A 147 10.51 -2.14 4.87
N PHE A 148 9.86 -1.94 6.01
CA PHE A 148 8.65 -1.13 6.07
C PHE A 148 8.56 -0.33 7.36
N VAL A 149 7.70 0.68 7.34
CA VAL A 149 7.28 1.44 8.50
C VAL A 149 5.78 1.24 8.73
N THR A 150 5.38 1.22 9.99
CA THR A 150 3.97 1.09 10.40
C THR A 150 3.70 1.92 11.64
N PHE A 151 2.44 2.30 11.85
CA PHE A 151 1.96 2.89 13.10
C PHE A 151 1.45 1.79 14.05
N GLY A 152 1.51 0.52 13.63
CA GLY A 152 1.16 -0.64 14.44
C GLY A 152 2.33 -1.13 15.29
N GLY A 153 2.09 -2.19 16.06
CA GLY A 153 3.12 -2.87 16.83
C GLY A 153 3.55 -2.20 18.13
N ASP A 154 3.01 -1.03 18.48
CA ASP A 154 3.20 -0.35 19.77
C ASP A 154 4.69 -0.24 20.20
N CYS A 155 5.58 0.01 19.23
CA CYS A 155 7.04 0.05 19.41
C CYS A 155 7.69 -1.26 19.91
N VAL A 156 7.01 -2.40 19.81
CA VAL A 156 7.54 -3.72 20.12
C VAL A 156 8.14 -4.31 18.83
N SER A 157 9.46 -4.30 18.66
CA SER A 157 10.10 -4.80 17.44
C SER A 157 9.75 -6.26 17.09
N LEU A 158 9.50 -7.11 18.09
CA LEU A 158 9.05 -8.49 17.91
C LEU A 158 7.68 -8.59 17.20
N SER A 159 6.87 -7.52 17.19
CA SER A 159 5.62 -7.49 16.44
C SER A 159 5.85 -7.51 14.92
N CYS A 160 7.05 -7.12 14.45
CA CYS A 160 7.44 -7.25 13.04
C CYS A 160 7.55 -8.72 12.62
N ASP A 161 7.88 -9.62 13.55
CA ASP A 161 8.04 -11.06 13.27
C ASP A 161 6.73 -11.83 13.20
N THR A 162 5.72 -11.32 13.90
CA THR A 162 4.50 -12.06 14.22
C THR A 162 3.24 -11.46 13.62
N GLY A 163 3.26 -10.18 13.24
CA GLY A 163 2.10 -9.47 12.69
C GLY A 163 2.26 -9.11 11.23
N TYR A 164 1.22 -9.37 10.44
CA TYR A 164 1.03 -8.72 9.13
C TYR A 164 0.47 -7.32 9.40
N TRP A 165 1.34 -6.34 9.55
CA TRP A 165 0.92 -4.96 9.76
C TRP A 165 0.70 -4.25 8.44
N SER A 166 -0.29 -3.37 8.38
CA SER A 166 -0.34 -2.39 7.29
C SER A 166 0.79 -1.39 7.45
N GLY A 167 1.49 -1.14 6.35
CA GLY A 167 2.68 -0.29 6.35
C GLY A 167 2.95 0.33 4.99
N ALA A 168 4.16 0.87 4.86
CA ALA A 168 4.72 1.36 3.61
C ALA A 168 6.23 1.25 3.66
N THR A 169 6.91 1.28 2.51
CA THR A 169 8.35 1.52 2.50
C THR A 169 8.66 2.89 3.10
N ALA A 170 9.84 3.05 3.70
CA ALA A 170 10.29 4.31 4.28
C ALA A 170 10.22 5.49 3.28
N GLY A 171 10.65 5.25 2.03
CA GLY A 171 10.61 6.25 0.96
C GLY A 171 9.18 6.64 0.57
N SER A 172 8.25 5.68 0.47
CA SER A 172 6.83 5.99 0.20
C SER A 172 6.20 6.76 1.36
N TYR A 173 6.48 6.37 2.61
CA TYR A 173 5.99 7.08 3.78
C TYR A 173 6.46 8.53 3.83
N VAL A 174 7.76 8.80 3.61
CA VAL A 174 8.29 10.17 3.58
C VAL A 174 7.75 10.96 2.39
N GLY A 175 7.66 10.35 1.21
CA GLY A 175 7.12 11.00 0.01
C GLY A 175 5.64 11.39 0.16
N ALA A 176 4.82 10.50 0.73
CA ALA A 176 3.42 10.77 1.03
C ALA A 176 3.27 11.82 2.15
N SER A 177 4.06 11.70 3.23
CA SER A 177 4.06 12.63 4.35
C SER A 177 4.39 14.05 3.91
N ARG A 178 5.40 14.24 3.04
CA ARG A 178 5.77 15.57 2.51
C ARG A 178 4.63 16.22 1.74
N GLN A 179 3.91 15.46 0.92
CA GLN A 179 2.77 15.97 0.15
C GLN A 179 1.61 16.34 1.07
N LEU A 180 1.32 15.50 2.07
CA LEU A 180 0.24 15.73 3.02
C LEU A 180 0.55 16.92 3.95
N MET A 181 1.80 17.07 4.42
CA MET A 181 2.25 18.23 5.19
C MET A 181 1.99 19.54 4.46
N LYS A 182 2.30 19.60 3.15
CA LYS A 182 2.03 20.78 2.32
C LYS A 182 0.54 21.13 2.30
N ALA A 183 -0.34 20.13 2.29
CA ALA A 183 -1.79 20.35 2.32
C ALA A 183 -2.33 20.76 3.70
N PHE A 184 -1.68 20.31 4.79
CA PHE A 184 -2.00 20.74 6.15
C PHE A 184 -1.27 22.02 6.60
N SER A 185 -0.39 22.58 5.76
CA SER A 185 0.50 23.69 6.12
C SER A 185 1.35 23.40 7.36
N LEU A 186 1.95 22.21 7.42
CA LEU A 186 2.83 21.79 8.51
C LEU A 186 4.30 21.94 8.13
N ASP A 187 5.10 22.42 9.07
CA ASP A 187 6.56 22.56 8.91
C ASP A 187 7.32 21.24 9.15
N GLU A 188 6.74 20.34 9.94
CA GLU A 188 7.30 19.02 10.23
C GLU A 188 6.25 17.89 10.16
N VAL A 189 6.71 16.65 9.99
CA VAL A 189 5.84 15.47 10.00
C VAL A 189 5.28 15.33 11.43
N PRO A 190 3.95 15.32 11.64
CA PRO A 190 3.35 15.28 12.97
C PRO A 190 3.36 13.86 13.58
N ALA A 191 4.43 13.09 13.36
CA ALA A 191 4.57 11.72 13.82
C ALA A 191 5.78 11.59 14.74
N LYS A 192 5.57 10.86 15.84
CA LYS A 192 6.67 10.40 16.70
C LYS A 192 7.24 9.11 16.12
N TYR A 193 8.50 8.83 16.39
CA TYR A 193 9.15 7.57 16.05
C TYR A 193 9.40 6.77 17.32
N CYS A 194 9.32 5.44 17.23
CA CYS A 194 9.83 4.57 18.28
C CYS A 194 11.34 4.84 18.50
N VAL A 195 11.80 4.70 19.75
CA VAL A 195 13.17 5.05 20.13
C VAL A 195 14.18 4.29 19.27
N GLY A 196 15.07 5.02 18.58
CA GLY A 196 16.09 4.44 17.70
C GLY A 196 15.56 3.86 16.38
N MET A 197 14.29 4.10 16.02
CA MET A 197 13.64 3.48 14.86
C MET A 197 13.14 4.51 13.85
N LYS A 198 13.76 5.69 13.80
CA LYS A 198 13.49 6.67 12.74
C LYS A 198 13.92 6.05 11.41
N PRO A 199 13.04 6.02 10.38
CA PRO A 199 13.38 5.42 9.11
C PRO A 199 14.54 6.17 8.45
N GLU A 200 15.55 5.42 8.03
CA GLU A 200 16.60 5.92 7.16
C GLU A 200 16.05 6.00 5.74
N VAL A 201 16.13 7.18 5.12
CA VAL A 201 15.73 7.36 3.73
C VAL A 201 16.95 7.83 2.97
N SER A 202 17.52 6.97 2.15
CA SER A 202 18.52 7.38 1.16
C SER A 202 17.81 8.24 0.11
N GLU A 203 18.24 9.49 0.00
CA GLU A 203 17.76 10.46 -1.00
C GLU A 203 17.83 9.86 -2.42
#